data_AF-A0A966LBK0-F1
#
_entry.id   AF-A0A966LBK0-F1
#
_cell.length_a   1.000
_cell.length_b   1.000
_cell.length_c   1.000
_cell.angle_alpha   90.00
_cell.angle_beta   90.00
_cell.angle_gamma   90.00
#
_symmetry.space_group_name_H-M   'P 1'
#
loop_
_entity.id
_entity.type
_entity.pdbx_description
1 polymer ?
#
loop_
_entity_poly.entity_id
_entity_poly.type
_entity_poly.pdbx_seq_one_letter_code
_entity_poly.pdbx_strand_id
1 'polypeptide(L)'
;MFDAVVSGKARMDVIIYGAGKQPREDLVTSTLFGSMRFLSSESRRLAIEKLTGKKPEGEVDIYLWPYLRRVGENAEPDVVLRIKDGERFEYWIVEVKWGAGLGKDQVGREIRTVCDGECRRGGLPGGPRSVSGYTLIGALERHAAELERARREFDRSLTISDFHWTAITERLRTLARGAAHDPGLVAWATLAATFLGGQPEGMVLSEWPDLTMPDACDFSFDSDERFALLQRIAPVAECQFNFSEAP
;
A
#
# COMPACT_ATOMS: atom_id res chain seq x y z
N MET A 1 4.74 1.65 -7.67
CA MET A 1 6.02 2.35 -7.98
C MET A 1 5.85 3.82 -8.34
N PHE A 2 4.96 4.19 -9.28
CA PHE A 2 4.89 5.56 -9.82
C PHE A 2 4.54 6.62 -8.77
N ASP A 3 3.63 6.33 -7.82
CA ASP A 3 3.28 7.29 -6.75
C ASP A 3 4.44 7.60 -5.81
N ALA A 4 5.28 6.61 -5.50
CA ALA A 4 6.45 6.82 -4.65
C ALA A 4 7.43 7.80 -5.31
N VAL A 5 7.61 7.69 -6.64
CA VAL A 5 8.47 8.60 -7.41
C VAL A 5 7.85 9.99 -7.51
N VAL A 6 6.57 10.09 -7.88
CA VAL A 6 5.85 11.37 -8.01
C VAL A 6 5.77 12.11 -6.67
N SER A 7 5.59 11.39 -5.56
CA SER A 7 5.50 11.96 -4.21
C SER A 7 6.87 12.27 -3.58
N GLY A 8 7.97 12.05 -4.30
CA GLY A 8 9.34 12.26 -3.82
C GLY A 8 9.77 11.30 -2.70
N LYS A 9 9.00 10.23 -2.47
CA LYS A 9 9.31 9.17 -1.50
C LYS A 9 10.42 8.25 -1.97
N ALA A 10 10.44 7.98 -3.27
CA ALA A 10 11.50 7.26 -3.93
C ALA A 10 12.15 8.15 -4.99
N ARG A 11 13.50 8.22 -4.99
CA ARG A 11 14.23 8.82 -6.12
C ARG A 11 14.77 7.70 -7.00
N MET A 12 14.57 7.79 -8.30
CA MET A 12 14.99 6.77 -9.27
C MET A 12 16.50 6.46 -9.18
N ASP A 13 17.34 7.46 -8.89
CA ASP A 13 18.80 7.31 -8.73
C ASP A 13 19.23 6.60 -7.43
N VAL A 14 18.29 6.38 -6.50
CA VAL A 14 18.51 5.64 -5.25
C VAL A 14 17.87 4.25 -5.31
N ILE A 15 17.07 3.96 -6.35
CA ILE A 15 16.58 2.62 -6.72
C ILE A 15 17.67 1.91 -7.54
N ILE A 16 18.91 1.93 -7.03
CA ILE A 16 20.05 1.23 -7.63
C ILE A 16 20.49 0.12 -6.68
N TYR A 17 20.86 -1.01 -7.25
CA TYR A 17 21.43 -2.15 -6.54
C TYR A 17 22.61 -1.73 -5.64
N GLY A 18 22.60 -2.17 -4.38
CA GLY A 18 23.68 -1.89 -3.42
C GLY A 18 23.58 -0.59 -2.59
N ALA A 19 22.55 0.25 -2.77
CA ALA A 19 22.37 1.45 -1.95
C ALA A 19 21.91 1.13 -0.51
N GLY A 20 22.54 1.74 0.50
CA GLY A 20 22.28 1.49 1.93
C GLY A 20 21.00 2.12 2.52
N LYS A 21 20.35 3.05 1.81
CA LYS A 21 19.02 3.57 2.13
C LYS A 21 18.15 3.47 0.90
N GLN A 22 17.30 2.47 0.85
CA GLN A 22 16.35 2.30 -0.26
C GLN A 22 14.93 2.61 0.20
N PRO A 23 14.13 3.30 -0.62
CA PRO A 23 12.72 3.61 -0.33
C PRO A 23 11.84 2.36 -0.54
N ARG A 24 12.24 1.21 0.05
CA ARG A 24 11.60 -0.08 -0.21
C ARG A 24 10.15 -0.10 0.25
N GLU A 25 9.91 0.37 1.47
CA GLU A 25 8.56 0.46 2.04
C GLU A 25 7.67 1.31 1.13
N ASP A 26 8.13 2.50 0.73
CA ASP A 26 7.35 3.36 -0.17
C ASP A 26 7.11 2.74 -1.56
N LEU A 27 8.11 2.04 -2.13
CA LEU A 27 7.96 1.35 -3.42
C LEU A 27 6.97 0.20 -3.33
N VAL A 28 7.04 -0.62 -2.28
CA VAL A 28 6.12 -1.71 -2.01
C VAL A 28 4.71 -1.16 -1.79
N THR A 29 4.55 -0.14 -0.95
CA THR A 29 3.27 0.55 -0.71
C THR A 29 2.67 1.06 -2.01
N SER A 30 3.45 1.76 -2.85
CA SER A 30 2.97 2.26 -4.13
C SER A 30 2.63 1.14 -5.11
N THR A 31 3.39 0.05 -5.12
CA THR A 31 3.13 -1.08 -6.02
C THR A 31 1.89 -1.85 -5.60
N LEU A 32 1.67 -2.04 -4.30
CA LEU A 32 0.49 -2.74 -3.80
C LEU A 32 -0.77 -1.87 -3.88
N PHE A 33 -0.75 -0.67 -3.30
CA PHE A 33 -1.94 0.15 -3.15
C PHE A 33 -2.13 1.16 -4.28
N GLY A 34 -1.04 1.73 -4.80
CA GLY A 34 -1.11 2.70 -5.89
C GLY A 34 -1.57 2.09 -7.23
N SER A 35 -1.35 0.79 -7.45
CA SER A 35 -1.82 0.10 -8.65
C SER A 35 -3.30 -0.34 -8.56
N MET A 36 -3.89 -0.43 -7.36
CA MET A 36 -5.29 -0.85 -7.18
C MET A 36 -6.30 0.13 -7.78
N ARG A 37 -5.89 1.37 -8.06
CA ARG A 37 -6.74 2.34 -8.75
C ARG A 37 -7.18 1.88 -10.14
N PHE A 38 -6.38 1.01 -10.77
CA PHE A 38 -6.65 0.46 -12.09
C PHE A 38 -7.64 -0.72 -12.05
N LEU A 39 -7.91 -1.25 -10.85
CA LEU A 39 -8.90 -2.29 -10.65
C LEU A 39 -10.30 -1.68 -10.57
N SER A 40 -11.30 -2.45 -11.03
CA SER A 40 -12.71 -2.14 -10.77
C SER A 40 -12.98 -2.01 -9.27
N SER A 41 -14.04 -1.31 -8.88
CA SER A 41 -14.42 -1.14 -7.47
C SER A 41 -14.63 -2.47 -6.73
N GLU A 42 -15.15 -3.51 -7.40
CA GLU A 42 -15.30 -4.84 -6.79
C GLU A 42 -13.94 -5.51 -6.56
N SER A 43 -13.11 -5.52 -7.60
CA SER A 43 -11.77 -6.14 -7.57
C SER A 43 -10.86 -5.43 -6.58
N ARG A 44 -10.96 -4.09 -6.47
CA ARG A 44 -10.27 -3.27 -5.46
C ARG A 44 -10.66 -3.68 -4.04
N ARG A 45 -11.95 -3.90 -3.76
CA ARG A 45 -12.41 -4.36 -2.43
C ARG A 45 -11.86 -5.75 -2.09
N LEU A 46 -11.85 -6.67 -3.05
CA LEU A 46 -11.26 -8.01 -2.86
C LEU A 46 -9.76 -7.93 -2.60
N ALA A 47 -9.04 -7.09 -3.34
CA ALA A 47 -7.62 -6.85 -3.15
C ALA A 47 -7.31 -6.28 -1.75
N ILE A 48 -8.07 -5.27 -1.32
CA ILE A 48 -7.98 -4.68 0.03
C ILE A 48 -8.26 -5.73 1.11
N GLU A 49 -9.29 -6.57 0.95
CA GLU A 49 -9.58 -7.64 1.91
C GLU A 49 -8.39 -8.59 2.08
N LYS A 50 -7.73 -8.97 0.99
CA LYS A 50 -6.57 -9.86 1.07
C LYS A 50 -5.36 -9.22 1.74
N LEU A 51 -5.09 -7.94 1.49
CA LEU A 51 -3.98 -7.25 2.13
C LEU A 51 -4.24 -6.90 3.60
N THR A 52 -5.47 -6.51 3.93
CA THR A 52 -5.78 -5.91 5.24
C THR A 52 -6.51 -6.84 6.19
N GLY A 53 -7.18 -7.88 5.68
CA GLY A 53 -8.14 -8.70 6.42
C GLY A 53 -9.50 -8.01 6.67
N LYS A 54 -9.64 -6.72 6.34
CA LYS A 54 -10.90 -5.99 6.41
C LYS A 54 -11.65 -6.17 5.11
N LYS A 55 -12.87 -6.71 5.19
CA LYS A 55 -13.81 -6.74 4.07
C LYS A 55 -14.52 -5.38 3.98
N PRO A 56 -14.26 -4.56 2.94
CA PRO A 56 -14.95 -3.29 2.80
C PRO A 56 -16.39 -3.51 2.33
N GLU A 57 -17.35 -2.93 3.04
CA GLU A 57 -18.78 -3.07 2.72
C GLU A 57 -19.23 -2.12 1.60
N GLY A 58 -18.47 -1.06 1.33
CA GLY A 58 -18.74 -0.10 0.26
C GLY A 58 -17.48 0.35 -0.48
N GLU A 59 -17.57 1.49 -1.16
CA GLU A 59 -16.50 2.03 -2.02
C GLU A 59 -15.26 2.40 -1.21
N VAL A 60 -14.08 2.22 -1.81
CA VAL A 60 -12.79 2.44 -1.12
C VAL A 60 -11.97 3.49 -1.86
N ASP A 61 -11.73 4.62 -1.18
CA ASP A 61 -10.70 5.59 -1.55
C ASP A 61 -9.38 5.21 -0.87
N ILE A 62 -8.27 5.31 -1.60
CA ILE A 62 -6.92 4.98 -1.13
C ILE A 62 -6.08 6.26 -1.07
N TYR A 63 -5.65 6.65 0.13
CA TYR A 63 -4.78 7.80 0.34
C TYR A 63 -3.37 7.34 0.72
N LEU A 64 -2.38 7.64 -0.12
CA LEU A 64 -0.98 7.28 0.12
C LEU A 64 -0.24 8.40 0.85
N TRP A 65 0.46 8.05 1.92
CA TRP A 65 1.28 8.95 2.76
C TRP A 65 0.62 10.28 3.15
N PRO A 66 -0.61 10.27 3.70
CA PRO A 66 -1.19 11.49 4.21
C PRO A 66 -0.38 12.03 5.38
N TYR A 67 0.14 13.24 5.25
CA TYR A 67 0.87 13.90 6.33
C TYR A 67 -0.12 14.59 7.26
N LEU A 68 -0.23 14.08 8.48
CA LEU A 68 -1.21 14.49 9.49
C LEU A 68 -0.54 15.20 10.65
N ARG A 69 -1.10 16.34 11.04
CA ARG A 69 -0.62 17.16 12.16
C ARG A 69 -1.69 17.30 13.23
N ARG A 70 -1.31 16.95 14.46
CA ARG A 70 -2.07 17.12 15.71
C ARG A 70 -1.19 17.88 16.70
N VAL A 71 -1.79 18.47 17.73
CA VAL A 71 -1.01 19.16 18.78
C VAL A 71 -0.07 18.16 19.44
N GLY A 72 1.24 18.43 19.37
CA GLY A 72 2.28 17.58 19.96
C GLY A 72 2.60 16.29 19.20
N GLU A 73 1.90 15.99 18.10
CA GLU A 73 2.03 14.73 17.37
C GLU A 73 1.91 14.95 15.86
N ASN A 74 2.81 14.34 15.09
CA ASN A 74 2.68 14.23 13.65
C ASN A 74 2.79 12.76 13.26
N ALA A 75 2.08 12.37 12.22
CA ALA A 75 2.25 11.06 11.61
C ALA A 75 2.10 11.13 10.09
N GLU A 76 2.65 10.12 9.44
CA GLU A 76 2.54 9.91 8.01
C GLU A 76 2.39 8.40 7.78
N PRO A 77 1.20 7.83 8.06
CA PRO A 77 0.95 6.42 7.79
C PRO A 77 1.14 6.14 6.30
N ASP A 78 1.55 4.92 5.95
CA ASP A 78 1.74 4.55 4.54
C ASP A 78 0.46 4.67 3.71
N VAL A 79 -0.65 4.17 4.25
CA VAL A 79 -1.96 4.22 3.60
C VAL A 79 -3.06 4.52 4.61
N VAL A 80 -3.99 5.38 4.21
CA VAL A 80 -5.30 5.49 4.86
C VAL A 80 -6.36 5.14 3.83
N LEU A 81 -7.18 4.13 4.16
CA LEU A 81 -8.35 3.76 3.40
C LEU A 81 -9.54 4.51 3.96
N ARG A 82 -10.37 5.06 3.08
CA ARG A 82 -11.68 5.60 3.43
C ARG A 82 -12.73 4.75 2.74
N ILE A 83 -13.54 4.09 3.56
CA ILE A 83 -14.58 3.18 3.12
C ILE A 83 -15.92 3.92 3.24
N LYS A 84 -16.61 4.10 2.12
CA LYS A 84 -17.91 4.76 2.05
C LYS A 84 -19.02 3.71 2.04
N ASP A 85 -19.82 3.69 3.09
CA ASP A 85 -21.05 2.88 3.19
C ASP A 85 -22.26 3.82 3.33
N GLY A 86 -22.94 4.07 2.21
CA GLY A 86 -23.96 5.11 2.10
C GLY A 86 -23.39 6.50 2.44
N GLU A 87 -23.94 7.14 3.47
CA GLU A 87 -23.49 8.44 3.99
C GLU A 87 -22.41 8.32 5.08
N ARG A 88 -22.03 7.10 5.47
CA ARG A 88 -21.05 6.86 6.53
C ARG A 88 -19.66 6.64 5.94
N PHE A 89 -18.67 7.19 6.61
CA PHE A 89 -17.26 7.01 6.28
C PHE A 89 -16.54 6.30 7.42
N GLU A 90 -15.95 5.16 7.11
CA GLU A 90 -15.08 4.38 7.97
C GLU A 90 -13.64 4.54 7.49
N TYR A 91 -12.68 4.63 8.41
CA TYR A 91 -11.27 4.79 8.08
C TYR A 91 -10.45 3.62 8.60
N TRP A 92 -9.57 3.10 7.74
CA TRP A 92 -8.66 2.00 8.07
C TRP A 92 -7.22 2.38 7.72
N ILE A 93 -6.31 2.19 8.65
CA ILE A 93 -4.90 2.54 8.48
C ILE A 93 -4.13 1.29 8.04
N VAL A 94 -3.23 1.43 7.08
CA VAL A 94 -2.29 0.36 6.73
C VAL A 94 -0.87 0.91 6.79
N GLU A 95 -0.01 0.18 7.49
CA GLU A 95 1.42 0.45 7.60
C GLU A 95 2.19 -0.73 6.99
N VAL A 96 3.23 -0.43 6.23
CA VAL A 96 4.06 -1.43 5.56
C VAL A 96 5.46 -1.40 6.16
N LYS A 97 5.97 -2.58 6.54
CA LYS A 97 7.34 -2.72 7.05
C LYS A 97 8.13 -3.74 6.26
N TRP A 98 9.33 -3.34 5.81
CA TRP A 98 10.28 -4.20 5.12
C TRP A 98 11.55 -4.35 5.96
N GLY A 99 11.42 -5.12 7.04
CA GLY A 99 12.52 -5.40 7.95
C GLY A 99 12.78 -4.32 9.00
N ALA A 100 12.34 -3.07 8.79
CA ALA A 100 12.47 -1.99 9.77
C ALA A 100 11.59 -2.22 11.01
N GLY A 101 12.01 -1.72 12.18
CA GLY A 101 11.19 -1.73 13.39
C GLY A 101 10.09 -0.67 13.37
N LEU A 102 9.08 -0.82 14.23
CA LEU A 102 8.15 0.25 14.52
C LEU A 102 8.81 1.26 15.47
N GLY A 103 8.63 2.54 15.20
CA GLY A 103 9.05 3.58 16.13
C GLY A 103 8.26 3.51 17.43
N LYS A 104 8.83 4.06 18.51
CA LYS A 104 8.12 4.18 19.79
C LYS A 104 6.80 4.92 19.57
N ASP A 105 5.73 4.29 20.05
CA ASP A 105 4.37 4.81 19.91
C ASP A 105 3.94 5.19 18.49
N GLN A 106 4.48 4.51 17.49
CA GLN A 106 4.13 4.79 16.11
C GLN A 106 2.65 4.50 15.81
N VAL A 107 2.18 3.29 16.13
CA VAL A 107 0.80 2.84 15.84
C VAL A 107 -0.23 3.75 16.51
N GLY A 108 -0.06 4.04 17.80
CA GLY A 108 -1.00 4.89 18.53
C GLY A 108 -1.00 6.32 18.03
N ARG A 109 0.18 6.88 17.72
CA ARG A 109 0.30 8.21 17.13
C ARG A 109 -0.38 8.31 15.76
N GLU A 110 -0.25 7.30 14.91
CA GLU A 110 -0.94 7.24 13.61
C GLU A 110 -2.45 7.19 13.78
N ILE A 111 -2.96 6.32 14.67
CA ILE A 111 -4.41 6.26 14.96
C ILE A 111 -4.94 7.62 15.42
N ARG A 112 -4.31 8.23 16.43
CA ARG A 112 -4.78 9.51 17.00
C ARG A 112 -4.69 10.66 16.00
N THR A 113 -3.64 10.71 15.18
CA THR A 113 -3.49 11.74 14.14
C THR A 113 -4.43 11.53 12.95
N VAL A 114 -4.79 10.30 12.60
CA VAL A 114 -5.84 10.06 11.59
C VAL A 114 -7.21 10.42 12.14
N CYS A 115 -7.54 10.11 13.40
CA CYS A 115 -8.82 10.48 14.00
C CYS A 115 -9.09 11.99 13.96
N ASP A 116 -8.14 12.79 14.47
CA ASP A 116 -8.39 14.20 14.79
C ASP A 116 -7.39 15.19 14.15
N GLY A 117 -6.38 14.68 13.45
CA GLY A 117 -5.32 15.51 12.86
C GLY A 117 -5.72 16.19 11.56
N GLU A 118 -5.15 17.37 11.34
CA GLU A 118 -5.28 18.12 10.09
C GLU A 118 -4.38 17.48 9.03
N CYS A 119 -4.97 17.12 7.89
CA CYS A 119 -4.23 16.62 6.74
C CYS A 119 -3.56 17.80 6.01
N ARG A 120 -2.23 17.81 5.97
CA ARG A 120 -1.42 18.84 5.33
C ARG A 120 -0.99 18.46 3.91
N ARG A 121 -0.93 17.15 3.61
CA ARG A 121 -0.54 16.57 2.33
C ARG A 121 -1.18 15.18 2.17
N GLY A 122 -1.39 14.73 0.93
CA GLY A 122 -1.89 13.38 0.63
C GLY A 122 -3.41 13.29 0.44
N GLY A 123 -4.13 14.41 0.51
CA GLY A 123 -5.52 14.53 0.03
C GLY A 123 -6.59 13.93 0.94
N LEU A 124 -6.24 13.39 2.11
CA LEU A 124 -7.22 12.85 3.06
C LEU A 124 -8.20 13.96 3.49
N PRO A 125 -9.53 13.75 3.37
CA PRO A 125 -10.53 14.76 3.74
C PRO A 125 -10.38 15.25 5.18
N GLY A 126 -10.68 16.53 5.40
CA GLY A 126 -10.67 17.13 6.74
C GLY A 126 -11.84 16.69 7.61
N GLY A 127 -11.78 17.05 8.90
CA GLY A 127 -12.81 16.74 9.90
C GLY A 127 -12.51 15.47 10.70
N PRO A 128 -13.33 15.17 11.73
CA PRO A 128 -13.20 13.96 12.53
C PRO A 128 -13.36 12.69 11.68
N ARG A 129 -12.50 11.70 11.91
CA ARG A 129 -12.49 10.44 11.14
C ARG A 129 -12.75 9.27 12.07
N SER A 130 -13.75 8.44 11.73
CA SER A 130 -14.06 7.22 12.47
C SER A 130 -13.09 6.11 12.09
N VAL A 131 -11.93 6.06 12.75
CA VAL A 131 -10.94 4.99 12.55
C VAL A 131 -11.44 3.70 13.20
N SER A 132 -11.58 2.64 12.42
CA SER A 132 -12.12 1.35 12.86
C SER A 132 -11.08 0.23 12.86
N GLY A 133 -9.92 0.45 12.26
CA GLY A 133 -8.84 -0.51 12.33
C GLY A 133 -7.51 -0.07 11.74
N TYR A 134 -6.54 -0.95 11.95
CA TYR A 134 -5.15 -0.80 11.59
C TYR A 134 -4.62 -2.15 11.11
N THR A 135 -3.87 -2.19 10.01
CA THR A 135 -3.13 -3.37 9.57
C THR A 135 -1.65 -3.07 9.43
N LEU A 136 -0.80 -3.85 10.10
CA LEU A 136 0.62 -3.91 9.78
C LEU A 136 0.89 -5.01 8.74
N ILE A 137 1.44 -4.66 7.59
CA ILE A 137 1.93 -5.61 6.60
C ILE A 137 3.45 -5.74 6.71
N GLY A 138 3.94 -6.98 6.70
CA GLY A 138 5.37 -7.26 6.88
C GLY A 138 5.77 -7.34 8.35
N ALA A 139 4.86 -7.80 9.19
CA ALA A 139 5.09 -7.99 10.61
C ALA A 139 6.25 -8.96 10.89
N LEU A 140 7.02 -8.67 11.93
CA LEU A 140 8.13 -9.45 12.46
C LEU A 140 8.04 -9.45 13.99
N GLU A 141 8.72 -10.40 14.65
CA GLU A 141 8.69 -10.53 16.12
C GLU A 141 9.04 -9.22 16.86
N ARG A 142 9.96 -8.43 16.31
CA ARG A 142 10.35 -7.12 16.86
C ARG A 142 9.22 -6.09 16.92
N HIS A 143 8.11 -6.30 16.20
CA HIS A 143 6.94 -5.42 16.22
C HIS A 143 5.93 -5.79 17.31
N ALA A 144 6.02 -7.00 17.87
CA ALA A 144 4.99 -7.55 18.76
C ALA A 144 4.71 -6.67 19.99
N ALA A 145 5.76 -6.10 20.60
CA ALA A 145 5.61 -5.27 21.80
C ALA A 145 4.83 -3.98 21.52
N GLU A 146 5.10 -3.29 20.40
CA GLU A 146 4.37 -2.07 20.03
C GLU A 146 2.93 -2.36 19.58
N LEU A 147 2.71 -3.46 18.85
CA LEU A 147 1.37 -3.89 18.45
C LEU A 147 0.53 -4.27 19.67
N GLU A 148 1.09 -5.00 20.64
CA GLU A 148 0.40 -5.37 21.87
C GLU A 148 0.08 -4.15 22.73
N ARG A 149 1.01 -3.18 22.81
CA ARG A 149 0.75 -1.90 23.48
C ARG A 149 -0.42 -1.17 22.84
N ALA A 150 -0.46 -1.08 21.51
CA ALA A 150 -1.56 -0.46 20.78
C ALA A 150 -2.88 -1.22 20.99
N ARG A 151 -2.87 -2.56 20.96
CA ARG A 151 -4.07 -3.37 21.21
C ARG A 151 -4.68 -3.10 22.59
N ARG A 152 -3.84 -2.90 23.60
CA ARG A 152 -4.29 -2.53 24.95
C ARG A 152 -4.81 -1.10 25.03
N GLU A 153 -4.12 -0.16 24.38
CA GLU A 153 -4.52 1.25 24.37
C GLU A 153 -5.86 1.47 23.68
N PHE A 154 -6.10 0.77 22.57
CA PHE A 154 -7.30 0.90 21.75
C PHE A 154 -8.27 -0.29 21.92
N ASP A 155 -8.15 -1.03 23.03
CA ASP A 155 -8.98 -2.21 23.29
C ASP A 155 -10.48 -1.86 23.12
N ARG A 156 -11.21 -2.73 22.41
CA ARG A 156 -12.63 -2.60 22.06
C ARG A 156 -13.03 -1.44 21.14
N SER A 157 -12.11 -0.54 20.78
CA SER A 157 -12.42 0.62 19.93
C SER A 157 -12.16 0.39 18.44
N LEU A 158 -11.16 -0.43 18.10
CA LEU A 158 -10.78 -0.73 16.72
C LEU A 158 -10.07 -2.08 16.61
N THR A 159 -9.97 -2.60 15.38
CA THR A 159 -9.29 -3.87 15.08
C THR A 159 -7.83 -3.63 14.71
N ILE A 160 -6.88 -4.32 15.34
CA ILE A 160 -5.46 -4.28 14.98
C ILE A 160 -5.01 -5.65 14.46
N SER A 161 -4.83 -5.72 13.15
CA SER A 161 -4.34 -6.88 12.42
C SER A 161 -2.86 -6.72 12.07
N ASP A 162 -2.16 -7.84 11.95
CA ASP A 162 -0.80 -7.85 11.42
C ASP A 162 -0.56 -9.12 10.61
N PHE A 163 0.20 -8.99 9.52
CA PHE A 163 0.50 -10.09 8.63
C PHE A 163 1.98 -10.13 8.26
N HIS A 164 2.56 -11.32 8.33
CA HIS A 164 3.85 -11.60 7.73
C HIS A 164 3.76 -11.55 6.20
N TRP A 165 4.88 -11.24 5.54
CA TRP A 165 4.95 -11.22 4.07
C TRP A 165 4.55 -12.55 3.43
N THR A 166 4.98 -13.68 4.01
CA THR A 166 4.62 -15.03 3.55
C THR A 166 3.10 -15.26 3.54
N ALA A 167 2.40 -14.78 4.57
CA ALA A 167 0.95 -14.90 4.66
C ALA A 167 0.23 -14.04 3.61
N ILE A 168 0.71 -12.82 3.36
CA ILE A 168 0.17 -11.95 2.31
C ILE A 168 0.39 -12.56 0.92
N THR A 169 1.59 -13.05 0.63
CA THR A 169 1.90 -13.70 -0.64
C THR A 169 0.96 -14.88 -0.91
N GLU A 170 0.69 -15.72 0.08
CA GLU A 170 -0.24 -16.85 -0.10
C GLU A 170 -1.70 -16.41 -0.27
N ARG A 171 -2.12 -15.36 0.44
CA ARG A 171 -3.45 -14.75 0.27
C ARG A 171 -3.64 -14.22 -1.15
N LEU A 172 -2.63 -13.57 -1.71
CA LEU A 172 -2.64 -13.06 -3.09
C LEU A 172 -2.65 -14.19 -4.12
N ARG A 173 -1.85 -15.24 -3.92
CA ARG A 173 -1.91 -16.45 -4.78
C ARG A 173 -3.28 -17.11 -4.76
N THR A 174 -3.89 -17.18 -3.58
CA THR A 174 -5.26 -17.70 -3.43
C THR A 174 -6.29 -16.83 -4.14
N LEU A 175 -6.13 -15.50 -4.09
CA LEU A 175 -6.97 -14.57 -4.84
C LEU A 175 -6.85 -14.80 -6.34
N ALA A 176 -5.62 -14.87 -6.88
CA ALA A 176 -5.38 -15.12 -8.29
C ALA A 176 -6.05 -16.43 -8.76
N ARG A 177 -5.97 -17.51 -7.97
CA ARG A 177 -6.64 -18.78 -8.28
C ARG A 177 -8.17 -18.69 -8.23
N GLY A 178 -8.71 -17.89 -7.31
CA GLY A 178 -10.16 -17.75 -7.11
C GLY A 178 -10.85 -16.74 -8.02
N ALA A 179 -10.11 -15.83 -8.65
CA ALA A 179 -10.63 -14.72 -9.44
C ALA A 179 -10.59 -14.99 -10.96
N ALA A 180 -10.70 -16.25 -11.41
CA ALA A 180 -10.52 -16.62 -12.82
C ALA A 180 -11.42 -15.88 -13.84
N HIS A 181 -12.52 -15.26 -13.37
CA HIS A 181 -13.44 -14.46 -14.18
C HIS A 181 -13.02 -12.99 -14.33
N ASP A 182 -11.96 -12.55 -13.64
CA ASP A 182 -11.43 -11.20 -13.67
C ASP A 182 -9.92 -11.21 -14.00
N PRO A 183 -9.56 -11.13 -15.29
CA PRO A 183 -8.16 -11.14 -15.73
C PRO A 183 -7.31 -10.03 -15.11
N GLY A 184 -7.90 -8.84 -14.87
CA GLY A 184 -7.19 -7.71 -14.27
C GLY A 184 -6.80 -7.96 -12.82
N LEU A 185 -7.73 -8.52 -12.04
CA LEU A 185 -7.46 -8.92 -10.65
C LEU A 185 -6.47 -10.07 -10.57
N VAL A 186 -6.56 -11.05 -11.48
CA VAL A 186 -5.61 -12.17 -11.55
C VAL A 186 -4.21 -11.67 -11.88
N ALA A 187 -4.06 -10.80 -12.88
CA ALA A 187 -2.78 -10.22 -13.26
C ALA A 187 -2.18 -9.41 -12.11
N TRP A 188 -2.97 -8.52 -11.49
CA TRP A 188 -2.55 -7.73 -10.34
C TRP A 188 -2.10 -8.62 -9.17
N ALA A 189 -2.91 -9.60 -8.78
CA ALA A 189 -2.63 -10.47 -7.64
C ALA A 189 -1.40 -11.36 -7.88
N THR A 190 -1.22 -11.85 -9.10
CA THR A 190 -0.05 -12.66 -9.51
C THR A 190 1.22 -11.83 -9.46
N LEU A 191 1.22 -10.64 -10.09
CA LEU A 191 2.38 -9.75 -10.09
C LEU A 191 2.73 -9.28 -8.67
N ALA A 192 1.73 -8.91 -7.86
CA ALA A 192 1.93 -8.55 -6.46
C ALA A 192 2.52 -9.71 -5.64
N ALA A 193 2.00 -10.93 -5.80
CA ALA A 193 2.52 -12.11 -5.11
C ALA A 193 3.96 -12.44 -5.53
N THR A 194 4.28 -12.35 -6.82
CA THR A 194 5.64 -12.58 -7.33
C THR A 194 6.61 -11.54 -6.80
N PHE A 195 6.22 -10.26 -6.84
CA PHE A 195 7.01 -9.16 -6.29
C PHE A 195 7.31 -9.35 -4.80
N LEU A 196 6.33 -9.80 -4.01
CA LEU A 196 6.51 -10.10 -2.58
C LEU A 196 7.17 -11.46 -2.30
N GLY A 197 7.28 -12.34 -3.31
CA GLY A 197 7.89 -13.66 -3.21
C GLY A 197 9.42 -13.64 -3.13
N GLY A 198 10.06 -12.54 -3.54
CA GLY A 198 11.47 -12.26 -3.24
C GLY A 198 11.62 -12.05 -1.74
N GLN A 199 12.02 -13.10 -1.01
CA GLN A 199 12.03 -13.11 0.44
C GLN A 199 12.80 -11.90 1.02
N PRO A 200 12.24 -11.18 2.01
CA PRO A 200 12.89 -10.04 2.66
C PRO A 200 13.89 -10.52 3.73
N GLU A 201 14.91 -11.28 3.37
CA GLU A 201 16.03 -11.55 4.28
C GLU A 201 17.15 -10.53 4.07
N GLY A 202 16.97 -9.34 4.66
CA GLY A 202 18.06 -8.41 4.92
C GLY A 202 17.91 -6.99 4.36
N MET A 203 18.85 -6.13 4.77
CA MET A 203 18.94 -4.73 4.34
C MET A 203 19.41 -4.56 2.89
N VAL A 204 19.67 -5.65 2.17
CA VAL A 204 20.20 -5.65 0.79
C VAL A 204 19.15 -6.27 -0.14
N LEU A 205 18.93 -5.67 -1.32
CA LEU A 205 18.10 -6.28 -2.35
C LEU A 205 18.90 -7.47 -2.87
N SER A 206 18.37 -8.68 -2.75
CA SER A 206 18.75 -9.76 -3.66
C SER A 206 18.34 -9.37 -5.08
N GLU A 207 18.74 -10.16 -6.08
CA GLU A 207 18.24 -9.97 -7.45
C GLU A 207 16.71 -9.86 -7.44
N TRP A 208 16.18 -8.94 -8.26
CA TRP A 208 14.74 -8.84 -8.47
C TRP A 208 14.25 -10.20 -8.97
N PRO A 209 13.13 -10.72 -8.45
CA PRO A 209 12.59 -11.98 -8.95
C PRO A 209 12.25 -11.81 -10.43
N ASP A 210 12.53 -12.84 -11.23
CA ASP A 210 12.03 -12.90 -12.60
C ASP A 210 10.51 -12.74 -12.58
N LEU A 211 10.03 -11.64 -13.16
CA LEU A 211 8.61 -11.36 -13.23
C LEU A 211 8.00 -12.25 -14.31
N THR A 212 7.22 -13.24 -13.88
CA THR A 212 6.37 -13.98 -14.82
C THR A 212 5.27 -13.05 -15.32
N MET A 213 5.38 -12.62 -16.57
CA MET A 213 4.34 -11.85 -17.23
C MET A 213 3.10 -12.74 -17.41
N PRO A 214 1.89 -12.24 -17.07
CA PRO A 214 0.67 -12.98 -17.37
C PRO A 214 0.47 -13.09 -18.88
N ASP A 215 -0.33 -14.07 -19.31
CA ASP A 215 -0.75 -14.20 -20.70
C ASP A 215 -1.42 -12.91 -21.20
N ALA A 216 -1.26 -12.62 -22.49
CA ALA A 216 -1.90 -11.46 -23.11
C ALA A 216 -3.42 -11.52 -22.92
N CYS A 217 -4.00 -10.49 -22.32
CA CYS A 217 -5.44 -10.36 -22.13
C CYS A 217 -5.88 -8.89 -22.24
N ASP A 218 -7.12 -8.70 -22.68
CA ASP A 218 -7.77 -7.40 -22.67
C ASP A 218 -8.46 -7.20 -21.31
N PHE A 219 -8.27 -6.03 -20.70
CA PHE A 219 -8.97 -5.62 -19.48
C PHE A 219 -9.34 -4.14 -19.53
N SER A 220 -10.42 -3.78 -18.84
CA SER A 220 -10.89 -2.40 -18.77
C SER A 220 -10.37 -1.72 -17.51
N PHE A 221 -9.71 -0.58 -17.69
CA PHE A 221 -9.39 0.33 -16.59
C PHE A 221 -10.65 1.10 -16.15
N ASP A 222 -10.69 1.50 -14.89
CA ASP A 222 -11.67 2.47 -14.41
C ASP A 222 -11.50 3.79 -15.21
N SER A 223 -12.55 4.23 -15.91
CA SER A 223 -12.49 5.30 -16.92
C SER A 223 -12.21 6.70 -16.36
N ASP A 224 -12.30 6.84 -15.03
CA ASP A 224 -12.29 8.13 -14.35
C ASP A 224 -10.92 8.52 -13.77
N GLU A 225 -9.94 7.61 -13.78
CA GLU A 225 -8.59 7.85 -13.27
C GLU A 225 -7.72 8.63 -14.29
N ARG A 226 -7.38 9.88 -13.94
CA ARG A 226 -6.41 10.71 -14.69
C ARG A 226 -5.17 10.93 -13.84
N PHE A 227 -3.99 10.59 -14.37
CA PHE A 227 -2.73 10.99 -13.74
C PHE A 227 -2.62 12.51 -13.70
N ALA A 228 -2.69 13.10 -12.51
CA ALA A 228 -2.22 14.45 -12.28
C ALA A 228 -0.68 14.43 -12.32
N LEU A 229 -0.10 14.41 -13.52
CA LEU A 229 1.32 14.73 -13.69
C LEU A 229 1.47 16.18 -13.20
N LEU A 230 2.03 16.36 -12.00
CA LEU A 230 2.45 17.67 -11.52
C LEU A 230 3.29 18.30 -12.64
N GLN A 231 2.95 19.52 -13.07
CA GLN A 231 3.62 20.30 -14.13
C GLN A 231 5.15 20.50 -13.93
N ARG A 232 5.72 19.93 -12.87
CA ARG A 232 7.15 19.98 -12.53
C ARG A 232 7.97 18.81 -13.08
N ILE A 233 7.34 17.78 -13.63
CA ILE A 233 8.10 16.73 -14.32
C ILE A 233 8.33 17.24 -15.74
N ALA A 234 9.56 17.69 -16.02
CA ALA A 234 9.97 17.98 -17.39
C ALA A 234 9.63 16.76 -18.26
N PRO A 235 9.02 16.96 -19.44
CA PRO A 235 8.71 15.84 -20.32
C PRO A 235 9.97 15.01 -20.51
N VAL A 236 9.95 13.77 -20.03
CA VAL A 236 10.98 12.81 -20.34
C VAL A 236 10.88 12.61 -21.84
N ALA A 237 11.97 12.85 -22.57
CA ALA A 237 12.00 12.59 -24.01
C ALA A 237 11.50 11.17 -24.25
N GLU A 238 10.66 10.99 -25.25
CA GLU A 238 10.01 9.73 -25.59
C GLU A 238 11.08 8.65 -25.84
N CYS A 239 11.45 7.90 -24.79
CA CYS A 239 12.34 6.76 -24.92
C CYS A 239 11.48 5.58 -25.36
N GLN A 240 11.32 5.45 -26.67
CA GLN A 240 10.70 4.29 -27.30
C GLN A 240 11.62 3.07 -27.05
N PHE A 241 11.35 2.29 -26.01
CA PHE A 241 11.97 0.98 -25.83
C PHE A 241 11.21 -0.03 -26.68
N ASN A 242 11.77 -0.39 -27.84
CA ASN A 242 11.37 -1.59 -28.54
C ASN A 242 11.97 -2.78 -27.77
N PHE A 243 11.13 -3.53 -27.07
CA PHE A 243 11.48 -4.87 -26.58
C PHE A 243 11.56 -5.81 -27.79
N SER A 244 12.60 -5.67 -28.61
CA SER A 244 13.01 -6.74 -29.50
C SER A 244 13.87 -7.72 -28.70
N GLU A 245 13.49 -8.99 -28.75
CA GLU A 245 14.22 -10.12 -28.14
C GLU A 245 15.73 -10.00 -28.37
N ALA A 246 16.50 -10.25 -27.31
CA ALA A 246 17.96 -10.20 -27.38
C ALA A 246 18.51 -11.38 -28.23
N PRO A 247 19.62 -11.16 -28.96
CA PRO A 247 20.28 -12.18 -29.78
C PRO A 247 20.91 -13.33 -28.96
#